data_AF-A0AAW1F547-F1
#
_entry.id   AF-A0AAW1F547-F1
#
_cell.length_a   1.000
_cell.length_b   1.000
_cell.length_c   1.000
_cell.angle_alpha   90.00
_cell.angle_beta   90.00
_cell.angle_gamma   90.00
#
_symmetry.space_group_name_H-M   'P 1'
#
loop_
_entity.id
_entity.type
_entity.pdbx_description
1 polymer ?
#
loop_
_entity_poly.entity_id
_entity_poly.type
_entity_poly.pdbx_seq_one_letter_code
_entity_poly.pdbx_strand_id
1 'polypeptide(L)'
;MNDRRSPVTLKIILIGSSGVGKSSFMNRYVNHRFTNMYRATVGTDFLSKTLQIDEDTVNLQLWDTAGTERFQSLGTPLYRGAHCCMLVFDVTSTASFSALEQWRKEFLIQGEPEDPQHFPFIVLGNKTDLSNREVSVSKALRWSEEMGAEYFEGSAKEDLDVEKPFLRAAQCGLQQYKKHTLENTGHFQITCEQPRETRNTCEC
;
A
#
# COMPACT_ATOMS: atom_id res chain seq x y z
N MET A 1 17.15 -5.09 30.32
CA MET A 1 16.55 -6.13 29.46
C MET A 1 15.76 -5.38 28.41
N ASN A 2 16.25 -5.29 27.17
CA ASN A 2 15.51 -4.63 26.09
C ASN A 2 14.58 -5.67 25.46
N ASP A 3 13.28 -5.56 25.73
CA ASP A 3 12.26 -6.18 24.88
C ASP A 3 12.35 -5.52 23.51
N ARG A 4 13.14 -6.10 22.61
CA ARG A 4 13.12 -5.70 21.20
C ARG A 4 11.80 -6.22 20.63
N ARG A 5 10.82 -5.32 20.44
CA ARG A 5 9.61 -5.61 19.68
C ARG A 5 10.01 -6.24 18.34
N SER A 6 9.34 -7.34 17.97
CA SER A 6 9.58 -8.01 16.68
C SER A 6 9.32 -7.04 15.53
N PRO A 7 10.19 -6.99 14.50
CA PRO A 7 9.97 -6.12 13.35
C PRO A 7 8.62 -6.39 12.68
N VAL A 8 7.85 -5.34 12.42
CA VAL A 8 6.58 -5.41 11.69
C VAL A 8 6.86 -5.39 10.20
N THR A 9 6.28 -6.33 9.44
CA THR A 9 6.42 -6.33 7.98
C THR A 9 5.18 -5.73 7.35
N LEU A 10 5.35 -4.65 6.58
CA LEU A 10 4.25 -3.97 5.89
C LEU A 10 4.40 -4.09 4.39
N LYS A 11 3.32 -4.48 3.72
CA LYS A 11 3.23 -4.54 2.26
C LYS A 11 2.55 -3.28 1.73
N ILE A 12 3.28 -2.50 0.93
CA ILE A 12 2.73 -1.36 0.19
C ILE A 12 2.76 -1.69 -1.29
N ILE A 13 1.65 -1.46 -1.97
CA ILE A 13 1.56 -1.68 -3.40
C ILE A 13 1.43 -0.36 -4.15
N LEU A 14 2.10 -0.26 -5.31
CA LEU A 14 1.99 0.85 -6.24
C LEU A 14 1.20 0.40 -7.45
N ILE A 15 0.05 1.05 -7.71
CA ILE A 15 -0.77 0.82 -8.90
C ILE A 15 -1.03 2.13 -9.65
N GLY A 16 -1.31 2.03 -10.93
CA GLY A 16 -1.34 3.18 -11.83
C GLY A 16 -1.04 2.78 -13.25
N SER A 17 -1.44 3.60 -14.22
CA SER A 17 -1.27 3.29 -15.66
C SER A 17 0.19 2.95 -15.99
N SER A 18 0.41 2.17 -17.05
CA SER A 18 1.76 1.94 -17.56
C SER A 18 2.44 3.27 -17.90
N GLY A 19 3.75 3.38 -17.67
CA GLY A 19 4.54 4.58 -18.01
C GLY A 19 4.40 5.80 -17.08
N VAL A 20 3.55 5.75 -16.03
CA VAL A 20 3.44 6.87 -15.06
C VAL A 20 4.66 7.02 -14.14
N GLY A 21 5.51 5.99 -14.07
CA GLY A 21 6.79 6.03 -13.35
C GLY A 21 6.80 5.37 -11.96
N LYS A 22 5.89 4.42 -11.70
CA LYS A 22 5.84 3.63 -10.45
C LYS A 22 7.19 3.01 -10.09
N SER A 23 7.76 2.22 -11.01
CA SER A 23 9.06 1.56 -10.88
C SER A 23 10.21 2.54 -10.65
N SER A 24 10.20 3.67 -11.36
CA SER A 24 11.23 4.71 -11.21
C SER A 24 11.13 5.41 -9.86
N PHE A 25 9.91 5.70 -9.39
CA PHE A 25 9.68 6.34 -8.09
C PHE A 25 10.06 5.41 -6.94
N MET A 26 9.68 4.14 -7.02
CA MET A 26 10.08 3.11 -6.06
C MET A 26 11.60 2.91 -6.04
N ASN A 27 12.25 2.79 -7.20
CA ASN A 27 13.70 2.68 -7.28
C ASN A 27 14.42 3.93 -6.78
N ARG A 28 13.85 5.11 -7.04
CA ARG A 28 14.42 6.36 -6.51
C ARG A 28 14.41 6.34 -4.98
N TYR A 29 13.31 5.94 -4.38
CA TYR A 29 13.18 5.87 -2.92
C TYR A 29 14.10 4.84 -2.24
N VAL A 30 14.24 3.64 -2.82
CA VAL A 30 15.00 2.55 -2.20
C VAL A 30 16.48 2.59 -2.58
N ASN A 31 16.77 2.73 -3.87
CA ASN A 31 18.11 2.58 -4.42
C ASN A 31 18.81 3.91 -4.71
N HIS A 32 18.12 5.06 -4.53
CA HIS A 32 18.61 6.39 -4.92
C HIS A 32 19.06 6.46 -6.38
N ARG A 33 18.40 5.69 -7.25
CA ARG A 33 18.73 5.53 -8.68
C ARG A 33 17.55 5.88 -9.56
N PHE A 34 17.88 6.48 -10.71
CA PHE A 34 16.94 6.74 -11.79
C PHE A 34 17.59 6.44 -13.14
N THR A 35 16.79 5.98 -14.10
CA THR A 35 17.21 5.71 -15.47
C THR A 35 16.18 6.28 -16.44
N ASN A 36 16.68 6.94 -17.50
CA ASN A 36 15.85 7.42 -18.60
C ASN A 36 15.44 6.29 -19.56
N MET A 37 16.06 5.11 -19.48
CA MET A 37 15.66 3.97 -20.30
C MET A 37 14.34 3.41 -19.78
N TYR A 38 13.25 3.66 -20.51
CA TYR A 38 11.99 3.00 -20.26
C TYR A 38 12.14 1.50 -20.48
N ARG A 39 11.90 0.72 -19.43
CA ARG A 39 11.69 -0.72 -19.50
C ARG A 39 10.32 -0.99 -18.90
N ALA A 40 9.42 -1.54 -19.71
CA ALA A 40 8.14 -2.00 -19.20
C ALA A 40 8.39 -3.07 -18.13
N THR A 41 7.79 -2.91 -16.96
CA THR A 41 7.83 -3.96 -15.93
C THR A 41 7.08 -5.17 -16.48
N VAL A 42 7.73 -6.33 -16.46
CA VAL A 42 7.11 -7.60 -16.83
C VAL A 42 6.64 -8.27 -15.55
N GLY A 43 5.33 -8.32 -15.33
CA GLY A 43 4.74 -8.81 -14.09
C GLY A 43 4.96 -7.84 -12.94
N THR A 44 5.53 -8.34 -11.84
CA THR A 44 5.65 -7.60 -10.57
C THR A 44 7.09 -7.64 -10.07
N ASP A 45 7.58 -6.50 -9.58
CA ASP A 45 8.88 -6.40 -8.92
C ASP A 45 8.66 -5.97 -7.46
N PHE A 46 9.56 -6.37 -6.57
CA PHE A 46 9.48 -5.93 -5.18
C PHE A 46 10.84 -5.49 -4.63
N LEU A 47 10.82 -4.40 -3.88
CA LEU A 47 11.96 -3.89 -3.13
C LEU A 47 11.63 -3.87 -1.65
N SER A 48 12.66 -3.99 -0.80
CA SER A 48 12.49 -3.88 0.64
C SER A 48 13.34 -2.77 1.23
N LYS A 49 12.82 -2.09 2.25
CA LYS A 49 13.52 -1.06 3.01
C LYS A 49 13.10 -1.13 4.47
N THR A 50 14.06 -1.20 5.39
CA THR A 50 13.77 -1.14 6.82
C THR A 50 13.72 0.31 7.28
N LEU A 51 12.69 0.68 8.03
CA LEU A 51 12.46 2.01 8.59
C LEU A 51 12.28 1.89 10.12
N GLN A 52 12.58 2.96 10.83
CA GLN A 52 12.15 3.15 12.22
C GLN A 52 10.99 4.14 12.20
N ILE A 53 9.82 3.72 12.69
CA ILE A 53 8.64 4.58 12.83
C ILE A 53 8.26 4.54 14.31
N ASP A 54 8.45 5.67 14.98
CA ASP A 54 8.35 5.79 16.44
C ASP A 54 9.26 4.77 17.15
N GLU A 55 8.68 3.81 17.87
CA GLU A 55 9.38 2.73 18.57
C GLU A 55 9.44 1.42 17.77
N ASP A 56 8.81 1.36 16.60
CA ASP A 56 8.67 0.13 15.82
C ASP A 56 9.66 0.07 14.66
N THR A 57 10.34 -1.07 14.57
CA THR A 57 11.11 -1.42 13.38
C THR A 57 10.18 -1.97 12.31
N VAL A 58 10.08 -1.28 11.18
CA VAL A 58 9.18 -1.63 10.07
C VAL A 58 10.00 -2.12 8.88
N ASN A 59 9.75 -3.35 8.45
CA ASN A 59 10.25 -3.88 7.18
C ASN A 59 9.22 -3.59 6.09
N LEU A 60 9.50 -2.57 5.28
CA LEU A 60 8.63 -2.14 4.22
C LEU A 60 8.89 -2.96 2.96
N GLN A 61 7.88 -3.68 2.47
CA GLN A 61 7.87 -4.36 1.19
C GLN A 61 7.10 -3.52 0.19
N LEU A 62 7.80 -2.99 -0.81
CA LEU A 62 7.23 -2.18 -1.88
C LEU A 62 7.01 -3.05 -3.10
N TRP A 63 5.78 -3.14 -3.57
CA TRP A 63 5.38 -3.95 -4.70
C TRP A 63 5.06 -3.04 -5.90
N ASP A 64 5.88 -3.11 -6.94
CA ASP A 64 5.68 -2.40 -8.21
C ASP A 64 4.96 -3.28 -9.22
N THR A 65 3.98 -2.70 -9.91
CA THR A 65 3.14 -3.37 -10.90
C THR A 65 3.41 -2.85 -12.32
N ALA A 66 3.17 -3.65 -13.35
CA ALA A 66 3.33 -3.22 -14.74
C ALA A 66 2.42 -2.05 -15.12
N GLY A 67 1.24 -1.96 -14.50
CA GLY A 67 0.23 -0.95 -14.85
C GLY A 67 -0.55 -1.29 -16.13
N THR A 68 -0.40 -2.51 -16.64
CA THR A 68 -1.27 -3.15 -17.64
C THR A 68 -2.18 -4.22 -17.03
N GLU A 69 -2.04 -4.46 -15.72
CA GLU A 69 -2.72 -5.51 -14.95
C GLU A 69 -4.25 -5.46 -15.07
N ARG A 70 -4.83 -4.30 -15.42
CA ARG A 70 -6.28 -4.01 -15.55
C ARG A 70 -7.11 -5.06 -16.31
N PHE A 71 -6.45 -5.91 -17.10
CA PHE A 71 -7.09 -6.85 -18.01
C PHE A 71 -6.66 -8.30 -17.81
N GLN A 72 -5.89 -8.62 -16.77
CA GLN A 72 -5.37 -9.97 -16.57
C GLN A 72 -5.91 -10.56 -15.26
N SER A 73 -6.48 -11.76 -15.35
CA SER A 73 -6.95 -12.62 -14.24
C SER A 73 -5.84 -13.03 -13.26
N LEU A 74 -4.65 -12.42 -13.34
CA LEU A 74 -3.42 -12.70 -12.60
C LEU A 74 -3.21 -11.74 -11.42
N GLY A 75 -4.05 -10.70 -11.25
CA GLY A 75 -3.88 -9.64 -10.24
C GLY A 75 -4.23 -10.00 -8.79
N THR A 76 -5.07 -11.02 -8.55
CA THR A 76 -5.62 -11.33 -7.21
C THR A 76 -4.56 -11.59 -6.12
N PRO A 77 -3.47 -12.36 -6.36
CA PRO A 77 -2.45 -12.59 -5.33
C PRO A 77 -1.63 -11.33 -5.00
N LEU A 78 -1.52 -10.38 -5.94
CA LEU A 78 -0.68 -9.20 -5.78
C LEU A 78 -1.29 -8.20 -4.81
N TYR A 79 -2.61 -8.03 -4.83
CA TYR A 79 -3.27 -7.01 -4.00
C TYR A 79 -3.54 -7.48 -2.57
N ARG A 80 -3.75 -8.80 -2.38
CA ARG A 80 -4.02 -9.38 -1.06
C ARG A 80 -2.89 -9.13 -0.06
N GLY A 81 -3.29 -8.84 1.18
CA GLY A 81 -2.37 -8.55 2.29
C GLY A 81 -1.63 -7.22 2.17
N ALA A 82 -2.03 -6.34 1.25
CA ALA A 82 -1.54 -4.97 1.25
C ALA A 82 -2.02 -4.23 2.51
N HIS A 83 -1.13 -3.45 3.11
CA HIS A 83 -1.40 -2.61 4.27
C HIS A 83 -1.58 -1.14 3.87
N CYS A 84 -1.20 -0.77 2.65
CA CYS A 84 -1.48 0.53 2.04
C CYS A 84 -1.35 0.42 0.52
N CYS A 85 -2.10 1.23 -0.21
CA CYS A 85 -2.06 1.29 -1.67
C CYS A 85 -1.74 2.71 -2.14
N MET A 86 -0.74 2.84 -2.99
CA MET A 86 -0.33 4.09 -3.61
C MET A 86 -0.86 4.13 -5.06
N LEU A 87 -1.75 5.07 -5.33
CA LEU A 87 -2.33 5.38 -6.63
C LEU A 87 -1.45 6.41 -7.35
N VAL A 88 -0.67 5.96 -8.33
CA VAL A 88 0.31 6.80 -9.02
C VAL A 88 -0.19 7.22 -10.39
N PHE A 89 -0.09 8.51 -10.69
CA PHE A 89 -0.38 9.06 -12.02
C PHE A 89 0.72 10.02 -12.47
N ASP A 90 0.66 10.41 -13.74
CA ASP A 90 1.55 11.39 -14.35
C ASP A 90 0.84 12.74 -14.42
N VAL A 91 1.42 13.79 -13.83
CA VAL A 91 0.81 15.13 -13.81
C VAL A 91 0.63 15.73 -15.22
N THR A 92 1.34 15.19 -16.22
CA THR A 92 1.21 15.58 -17.62
C THR A 92 0.24 14.68 -18.41
N SER A 93 -0.55 13.83 -17.74
CA SER A 93 -1.51 12.95 -18.41
C SER A 93 -2.84 12.88 -17.67
N THR A 94 -3.83 13.61 -18.17
CA THR A 94 -5.21 13.55 -17.67
C THR A 94 -5.78 12.14 -17.74
N ALA A 95 -5.45 11.39 -18.79
CA ALA A 95 -5.89 10.00 -18.94
C ALA A 95 -5.35 9.09 -17.82
N SER A 96 -4.12 9.31 -17.36
CA SER A 96 -3.55 8.55 -16.25
C SER A 96 -4.26 8.83 -14.93
N PHE A 97 -4.62 10.09 -14.68
CA PHE A 97 -5.36 10.53 -13.50
C PHE A 97 -6.80 10.02 -13.49
N SER A 98 -7.55 10.21 -14.59
CA SER A 98 -8.95 9.75 -14.69
C SER A 98 -9.08 8.24 -14.48
N ALA A 99 -8.04 7.47 -14.75
CA ALA A 99 -8.06 6.04 -14.63
C ALA A 99 -7.69 5.51 -13.22
N LEU A 100 -7.34 6.39 -12.28
CA LEU A 100 -7.10 6.02 -10.87
C LEU A 100 -8.37 5.49 -10.19
N GLU A 101 -9.54 6.03 -10.55
CA GLU A 101 -10.84 5.57 -10.06
C GLU A 101 -11.03 4.07 -10.32
N GLN A 102 -10.68 3.63 -11.54
CA GLN A 102 -10.78 2.23 -11.91
C GLN A 102 -9.75 1.37 -11.19
N TRP A 103 -8.51 1.85 -11.04
CA TRP A 103 -7.46 1.16 -10.28
C TRP A 103 -7.87 0.92 -8.82
N ARG A 104 -8.45 1.94 -8.18
CA ARG A 104 -8.96 1.84 -6.81
C ARG A 104 -10.05 0.77 -6.71
N LYS A 105 -11.05 0.82 -7.60
CA LYS A 105 -12.16 -0.17 -7.62
C LYS A 105 -11.63 -1.58 -7.78
N GLU A 106 -10.72 -1.78 -8.72
CA GLU A 106 -10.10 -3.09 -8.97
C GLU A 106 -9.32 -3.60 -7.75
N PHE A 107 -8.55 -2.73 -7.10
CA PHE A 107 -7.84 -3.06 -5.87
C PHE A 107 -8.81 -3.51 -4.76
N LEU A 108 -9.91 -2.78 -4.55
CA LEU A 108 -10.88 -3.13 -3.51
C LEU A 108 -11.59 -4.46 -3.80
N ILE A 109 -11.86 -4.77 -5.06
CA ILE A 109 -12.52 -6.02 -5.48
C ILE A 109 -11.57 -7.22 -5.36
N GLN A 110 -10.34 -7.10 -5.86
CA GLN A 110 -9.41 -8.24 -5.93
C GLN A 110 -8.54 -8.40 -4.68
N GLY A 111 -8.23 -7.29 -4.00
CA GLY A 111 -7.40 -7.28 -2.80
C GLY A 111 -8.14 -7.70 -1.53
N GLU A 112 -9.47 -7.57 -1.53
CA GLU A 112 -10.37 -7.95 -0.42
C GLU A 112 -9.82 -7.48 0.96
N PRO A 113 -9.50 -6.19 1.12
CA PRO A 113 -8.98 -5.71 2.41
C PRO A 113 -10.01 -5.90 3.53
N GLU A 114 -9.53 -6.15 4.76
CA GLU A 114 -10.40 -6.41 5.92
C GLU A 114 -11.36 -5.25 6.23
N ASP A 115 -10.91 -4.00 6.05
CA ASP A 115 -11.71 -2.78 6.20
C ASP A 115 -11.65 -1.94 4.90
N PRO A 116 -12.45 -2.26 3.88
CA PRO A 116 -12.42 -1.57 2.58
C PRO A 116 -12.78 -0.08 2.66
N GLN A 117 -13.58 0.31 3.66
CA GLN A 117 -14.04 1.70 3.82
C GLN A 117 -12.94 2.61 4.36
N HIS A 118 -12.09 2.08 5.24
CA HIS A 118 -11.00 2.84 5.87
C HIS A 118 -9.62 2.39 5.39
N PHE A 119 -9.54 1.60 4.31
CA PHE A 119 -8.28 1.15 3.75
C PHE A 119 -7.43 2.36 3.33
N PRO A 120 -6.16 2.45 3.75
CA PRO A 120 -5.33 3.62 3.49
C PRO A 120 -4.85 3.66 2.04
N PHE A 121 -5.31 4.68 1.34
CA PHE A 121 -4.83 5.06 0.01
C PHE A 121 -4.00 6.33 0.06
N ILE A 122 -2.95 6.39 -0.76
CA ILE A 122 -2.17 7.59 -1.04
C ILE A 122 -2.24 7.87 -2.53
N VAL A 123 -2.54 9.11 -2.92
CA VAL A 123 -2.52 9.54 -4.31
C VAL A 123 -1.20 10.27 -4.58
N LEU A 124 -0.48 9.85 -5.62
CA LEU A 124 0.84 10.38 -5.97
C LEU A 124 0.86 10.89 -7.42
N GLY A 125 1.03 12.20 -7.58
CA GLY A 125 1.31 12.85 -8.85
C GLY A 125 2.81 12.86 -9.15
N ASN A 126 3.26 12.03 -10.08
CA ASN A 126 4.66 11.96 -10.48
C ASN A 126 4.96 12.87 -11.70
N LYS A 127 6.25 13.09 -11.96
CA LYS A 127 6.81 13.85 -13.10
C LYS A 127 6.57 15.35 -13.03
N THR A 128 6.62 15.91 -11.81
CA THR A 128 6.53 17.37 -11.60
C THR A 128 7.67 18.17 -12.22
N ASP A 129 8.75 17.51 -12.64
CA ASP A 129 9.84 18.10 -13.41
C ASP A 129 9.45 18.51 -14.84
N LEU A 130 8.33 17.99 -15.36
CA LEU A 130 7.85 18.30 -16.69
C LEU A 130 6.93 19.53 -16.69
N SER A 131 7.13 20.44 -17.65
CA SER A 131 6.40 21.70 -17.73
C SER A 131 5.00 21.60 -18.35
N ASN A 132 4.69 20.52 -19.06
CA ASN A 132 3.41 20.28 -19.75
C ASN A 132 2.36 19.66 -18.83
N ARG A 133 2.17 20.23 -17.63
CA ARG A 133 1.17 19.76 -16.68
C ARG A 133 -0.25 19.86 -17.27
N GLU A 134 -1.00 18.76 -17.19
CA GLU A 134 -2.40 18.69 -17.59
C GLU A 134 -3.35 18.59 -16.38
N VAL A 135 -2.86 18.04 -15.25
CA VAL A 135 -3.65 17.87 -14.02
C VAL A 135 -3.23 18.92 -13.00
N SER A 136 -4.16 19.83 -12.65
CA SER A 136 -3.90 20.83 -11.62
C SER A 136 -3.81 20.20 -10.24
N VAL A 137 -2.95 20.77 -9.39
CA VAL A 137 -2.81 20.39 -7.98
C VAL A 137 -4.17 20.42 -7.27
N SER A 138 -4.97 21.46 -7.51
CA SER A 138 -6.29 21.63 -6.91
C SER A 138 -7.29 20.53 -7.31
N LYS A 139 -7.24 20.05 -8.55
CA LYS A 139 -8.10 18.96 -9.03
C LYS A 139 -7.72 17.63 -8.38
N ALA A 140 -6.42 17.34 -8.34
CA ALA A 140 -5.92 16.10 -7.75
C ALA A 140 -6.14 16.05 -6.23
N LEU A 141 -5.91 17.17 -5.54
CA LEU A 141 -6.16 17.30 -4.11
C LEU A 141 -7.65 17.08 -3.77
N ARG A 142 -8.56 17.79 -4.45
CA ARG A 142 -10.00 17.66 -4.23
C ARG A 142 -10.48 16.21 -4.40
N TRP A 143 -10.07 15.56 -5.48
CA TRP A 143 -10.45 14.17 -5.73
C TRP A 143 -9.88 13.21 -4.67
N SER A 144 -8.66 13.46 -4.20
CA SER A 144 -8.04 12.67 -3.13
C SER A 144 -8.80 12.82 -1.81
N GLU A 145 -9.21 14.04 -1.45
CA GLU A 145 -10.01 14.33 -0.26
C GLU A 145 -11.39 13.69 -0.30
N GLU A 146 -12.11 13.80 -1.44
CA GLU A 146 -13.42 13.17 -1.65
C GLU A 146 -13.38 11.65 -1.43
N MET A 147 -12.22 11.04 -1.69
CA MET A 147 -12.03 9.60 -1.60
C MET A 147 -11.39 9.16 -0.28
N GLY A 148 -11.08 10.09 0.63
CA GLY A 148 -10.44 9.84 1.92
C GLY A 148 -8.95 9.49 1.84
N ALA A 149 -8.25 9.96 0.81
CA ALA A 149 -6.83 9.71 0.58
C ALA A 149 -6.00 10.99 0.69
N GLU A 150 -4.75 10.85 1.10
CA GLU A 150 -3.78 11.95 1.09
C GLU A 150 -3.12 12.11 -0.27
N TYR A 151 -2.87 13.35 -0.67
CA TYR A 151 -2.26 13.70 -1.95
C TYR A 151 -0.82 14.17 -1.77
N PHE A 152 0.07 13.62 -2.59
CA PHE A 152 1.46 14.07 -2.72
C PHE A 152 1.84 14.25 -4.19
N GLU A 153 2.83 15.10 -4.43
CA GLU A 153 3.49 15.21 -5.72
C GLU A 153 4.99 14.99 -5.58
N GLY A 154 5.64 14.55 -6.66
CA GLY A 154 7.08 14.42 -6.69
C GLY A 154 7.64 14.14 -8.08
N SER A 155 8.96 14.06 -8.15
CA SER A 155 9.68 13.65 -9.35
C SER A 155 10.70 12.56 -9.02
N ALA A 156 10.48 11.37 -9.58
CA ALA A 156 11.49 10.31 -9.53
C ALA A 156 12.81 10.72 -10.22
N LYS A 157 12.73 11.58 -11.25
CA LYS A 157 13.87 12.02 -12.04
C LYS A 157 14.76 12.96 -11.24
N GLU A 158 14.17 14.03 -10.71
CA GLU A 158 14.87 15.10 -9.98
C GLU A 158 15.02 14.80 -8.47
N ASP A 159 14.51 13.65 -8.00
CA ASP A 159 14.50 13.26 -6.58
C ASP A 159 13.76 14.28 -5.68
N LEU A 160 12.64 14.79 -6.18
CA LEU A 160 11.83 15.80 -5.49
C LEU A 160 10.66 15.12 -4.76
N ASP A 161 10.56 15.38 -3.45
CA ASP A 161 9.47 14.93 -2.58
C ASP A 161 9.18 13.41 -2.64
N VAL A 162 10.22 12.60 -2.87
CA VAL A 162 10.09 11.14 -3.02
C VAL A 162 9.88 10.42 -1.70
N GLU A 163 10.47 10.89 -0.60
CA GLU A 163 10.45 10.19 0.70
C GLU A 163 9.11 10.31 1.43
N LYS A 164 8.49 11.49 1.43
CA LYS A 164 7.29 11.79 2.21
C LYS A 164 6.11 10.84 1.91
N PRO A 165 5.78 10.52 0.64
CA PRO A 165 4.68 9.60 0.32
C PRO A 165 4.88 8.20 0.89
N PHE A 166 6.11 7.65 0.83
CA PHE A 166 6.40 6.31 1.34
C PHE A 166 6.40 6.27 2.87
N LEU A 167 6.94 7.30 3.52
CA LEU A 167 6.90 7.40 4.97
C LEU A 167 5.44 7.48 5.46
N ARG A 168 4.61 8.29 4.80
CA ARG A 168 3.19 8.40 5.16
C ARG A 168 2.44 7.09 4.93
N ALA A 169 2.66 6.43 3.80
CA ALA A 169 2.07 5.12 3.50
C ALA A 169 2.49 4.05 4.54
N ALA A 170 3.75 4.07 5.00
CA ALA A 170 4.22 3.17 6.05
C ALA A 170 3.57 3.47 7.41
N GLN A 171 3.39 4.74 7.76
CA GLN A 171 2.68 5.14 8.98
C GLN A 171 1.20 4.70 8.95
N CYS A 172 0.49 4.95 7.84
CA CYS A 172 -0.90 4.50 7.68
C CYS A 172 -1.02 2.98 7.77
N GLY A 173 -0.13 2.25 7.07
CA GLY A 173 -0.13 0.80 7.11
C GLY A 173 0.19 0.23 8.49
N LEU A 174 1.08 0.88 9.26
CA LEU A 174 1.38 0.49 10.64
C LEU A 174 0.20 0.72 11.57
N GLN A 175 -0.50 1.86 11.42
CA GLN A 175 -1.71 2.16 12.18
C GLN A 175 -2.80 1.12 11.93
N GLN A 176 -3.03 0.77 10.66
CA GLN A 176 -3.96 -0.28 10.29
C GLN A 176 -3.54 -1.64 10.88
N TYR A 177 -2.28 -2.04 10.70
CA TYR A 177 -1.75 -3.29 11.24
C TYR A 177 -1.97 -3.43 12.75
N LYS A 178 -1.71 -2.36 13.51
CA LYS A 178 -1.91 -2.33 14.96
C LYS A 178 -3.39 -2.45 15.34
N LYS A 179 -4.29 -1.75 14.63
CA LYS A 179 -5.75 -1.85 14.86
C LYS A 179 -6.23 -3.30 14.75
N HIS A 180 -5.89 -3.97 13.65
CA HIS A 180 -6.29 -5.37 13.43
C HIS A 180 -5.64 -6.34 14.41
N THR A 181 -4.37 -6.11 14.79
CA THR A 181 -3.68 -6.98 15.77
C THR A 181 -4.33 -6.86 17.15
N LEU A 182 -4.64 -5.64 17.59
CA LEU A 182 -5.26 -5.37 18.89
C LEU A 182 -6.68 -5.95 18.97
N GLU A 183 -7.49 -5.74 17.93
CA GLU A 183 -8.86 -6.28 17.81
C GLU A 183 -8.87 -7.82 17.87
N ASN A 184 -7.93 -8.47 17.19
CA ASN A 184 -7.83 -9.93 17.17
C ASN A 184 -7.34 -10.53 18.49
N THR A 185 -6.47 -9.85 19.24
CA THR A 185 -6.08 -10.28 20.60
C THR A 185 -7.19 -10.08 21.65
N GLY A 186 -8.15 -9.18 21.42
CA GLY A 186 -9.27 -8.93 22.32
C GLY A 186 -10.36 -10.03 22.32
N HIS A 187 -10.32 -10.98 21.38
CA HIS A 187 -11.36 -12.00 21.19
C HIS A 187 -10.95 -13.43 21.58
N PHE A 188 -9.79 -13.61 22.23
CA PHE A 188 -9.39 -14.91 22.81
C PHE A 188 -9.87 -15.03 24.27
N GLN A 189 -11.19 -15.13 24.49
CA GLN A 189 -11.69 -15.82 25.68
C GLN A 189 -11.68 -17.31 25.39
N ILE A 190 -10.59 -17.97 25.76
CA ILE A 190 -10.53 -19.43 25.84
C ILE A 190 -11.43 -19.84 27.01
N THR A 191 -12.71 -20.11 26.75
CA THR A 191 -13.49 -20.95 27.65
C THR A 191 -13.03 -22.40 27.43
N CYS A 192 -11.99 -22.80 28.16
CA CYS A 192 -11.74 -24.22 28.41
C CYS A 192 -12.89 -24.73 29.29
N GLU A 193 -14.01 -25.11 28.71
CA GLU A 193 -14.96 -25.98 29.40
C GLU A 193 -14.34 -27.38 29.46
N GLN A 194 -13.88 -27.75 30.66
CA GLN A 194 -13.46 -29.12 30.96
C GLN A 194 -14.66 -30.07 30.77
N PRO A 195 -14.50 -31.22 30.08
CA PRO A 195 -15.54 -32.21 30.04
C PRO A 195 -15.77 -32.75 31.46
N ARG A 196 -17.00 -32.58 31.98
CA ARG A 196 -17.40 -33.22 33.24
C ARG A 196 -17.43 -34.73 33.03
N GLU A 197 -16.55 -35.45 33.74
CA GLU A 197 -16.63 -36.90 33.87
C GLU A 197 -18.00 -37.30 34.46
N THR A 198 -18.80 -38.02 33.68
CA THR A 198 -20.00 -38.70 34.19
C THR A 198 -19.55 -39.94 34.96
N ARG A 199 -19.59 -39.87 36.29
CA ARG A 199 -19.50 -41.06 37.16
C ARG A 199 -20.76 -41.89 36.97
N ASN A 200 -20.63 -43.04 36.29
CA ASN A 200 -21.63 -44.10 36.32
C ASN A 200 -21.55 -44.82 37.67
N THR A 201 -22.54 -44.59 38.54
CA THR A 201 -22.87 -45.47 39.65
C THR A 201 -23.89 -46.50 39.18
N CYS A 202 -23.46 -47.74 38.98
CA CYS A 202 -24.37 -48.89 38.94
C CYS A 202 -24.62 -49.33 40.39
N GLU A 203 -25.86 -49.20 40.84
CA GLU A 203 -26.37 -49.92 42.01
C GLU A 203 -26.78 -51.35 41.62
N CYS A 204 -26.69 -52.20 42.64
CA CYS A 204 -26.76 -53.66 42.65
C CYS A 204 -28.13 -54.24 42.28
#